data_AF-A0A8H3BMT6-F1
#
_entry.id   AF-A0A8H3BMT6-F1
#
_cell.length_a   1.000
_cell.length_b   1.000
_cell.length_c   1.000
_cell.angle_alpha   90.00
_cell.angle_beta   90.00
_cell.angle_gamma   90.00
#
_symmetry.space_group_name_H-M   'P 1'
#
loop_
_entity.id
_entity.type
_entity.pdbx_description
1 polymer ?
#
loop_
_entity_poly.entity_id
_entity_poly.type
_entity_poly.pdbx_seq_one_letter_code
_entity_poly.pdbx_strand_id
1 'polypeptide(L)'
;MPATPLPPLDGLFVGQQAVQTAYLRILPLERTHARHMRILGYMMIHAPVEEGRADVARSINECSTDLEVVELGQHYFQYFVKYFQTLANKPTPTPSNHPSRPSVDARRDAILASIQQAPASHSEAKDYALIRDNYRCLLTGTVDVRVYSDSPQLQEQLATGPLPPLGTTECCHILPQFIGQNISHHSGRRNNAANVWTVVQAYGGIPSEQVNGPGIHHLRNILTLRSDIHNVFDQLLLWLDPVEGQANTYNVRRKFPTLCYPEVPPIVSFSPDSGLPTPDPQYLALHAACARVVHLSGAAEAIDSYLRNAQRKKVLSHDALPADIELLDVLLSAEAIMTV
;
A
#
# COMPACT_ATOMS: atom_id res chain seq x y z
N MET A 1 -12.20 5.98 -11.29
CA MET A 1 -13.02 4.85 -10.80
C MET A 1 -14.01 5.36 -9.77
N PRO A 2 -15.28 5.58 -10.10
CA PRO A 2 -16.29 5.94 -9.11
C PRO A 2 -16.60 4.75 -8.19
N ALA A 3 -17.22 5.01 -7.04
CA ALA A 3 -17.84 3.96 -6.24
C ALA A 3 -18.89 3.24 -7.11
N THR A 4 -18.80 1.92 -7.18
CA THR A 4 -19.53 1.11 -8.16
C THR A 4 -20.32 0.02 -7.43
N PRO A 5 -21.62 -0.18 -7.71
CA PRO A 5 -22.39 -1.27 -7.11
C PRO A 5 -21.79 -2.64 -7.41
N LEU A 6 -22.06 -3.63 -6.56
CA LEU A 6 -21.59 -4.98 -6.83
C LEU A 6 -22.27 -5.50 -8.11
N PRO A 7 -21.50 -6.11 -9.04
CA PRO A 7 -22.11 -6.77 -10.19
C PRO A 7 -23.01 -7.94 -9.75
N PRO A 8 -23.98 -8.36 -10.59
CA PRO A 8 -24.68 -9.61 -10.35
C PRO A 8 -23.69 -10.79 -10.35
N LEU A 9 -24.09 -11.92 -9.76
CA LEU A 9 -23.26 -13.12 -9.72
C LEU A 9 -22.92 -13.65 -11.14
N ASP A 10 -23.72 -13.35 -12.15
CA ASP A 10 -23.66 -13.87 -13.53
C ASP A 10 -22.22 -14.12 -14.06
N GLY A 11 -21.80 -15.39 -14.01
CA GLY A 11 -20.49 -15.83 -14.50
C GLY A 11 -19.29 -15.58 -13.57
N LEU A 12 -19.52 -15.00 -12.38
CA LEU A 12 -18.51 -14.84 -11.34
C LEU A 12 -18.33 -16.14 -10.55
N PHE A 13 -17.08 -16.40 -10.17
CA PHE A 13 -16.68 -17.49 -9.27
C PHE A 13 -17.14 -18.89 -9.74
N VAL A 14 -17.17 -19.13 -11.06
CA VAL A 14 -17.53 -20.42 -11.64
C VAL A 14 -16.66 -21.53 -11.02
N GLY A 15 -17.30 -22.57 -10.50
CA GLY A 15 -16.63 -23.68 -9.82
C GLY A 15 -16.24 -23.43 -8.36
N GLN A 16 -16.51 -22.23 -7.80
CA GLN A 16 -16.16 -21.86 -6.42
C GLN A 16 -17.43 -21.68 -5.57
N GLN A 17 -18.13 -22.79 -5.26
CA GLN A 17 -19.45 -22.76 -4.62
C GLN A 17 -19.50 -21.97 -3.31
N ALA A 18 -18.49 -22.12 -2.44
CA ALA A 18 -18.42 -21.37 -1.18
C ALA A 18 -18.35 -19.84 -1.41
N VAL A 19 -17.63 -19.40 -2.44
CA VAL A 19 -17.51 -17.98 -2.82
C VAL A 19 -18.82 -17.48 -3.41
N GLN A 20 -19.47 -18.28 -4.26
CA GLN A 20 -20.79 -17.95 -4.82
C GLN A 20 -21.84 -17.77 -3.71
N THR A 21 -21.87 -18.68 -2.72
CA THR A 21 -22.76 -18.59 -1.55
C THR A 21 -22.50 -17.30 -0.76
N ALA A 22 -21.24 -17.00 -0.44
CA ALA A 22 -20.88 -15.78 0.28
C ALA A 22 -21.28 -14.51 -0.50
N TYR A 23 -21.04 -14.50 -1.81
CA TYR A 23 -21.37 -13.37 -2.67
C TYR A 23 -22.88 -13.14 -2.77
N LEU A 24 -23.68 -14.20 -2.92
CA LEU A 24 -25.14 -14.10 -2.92
C LEU A 24 -25.69 -13.59 -1.57
N ARG A 25 -25.01 -13.92 -0.46
CA ARG A 25 -25.39 -13.45 0.88
C ARG A 25 -25.25 -11.93 1.04
N ILE A 26 -24.20 -11.33 0.47
CA ILE A 26 -23.94 -9.88 0.63
C ILE A 26 -24.71 -8.99 -0.35
N LEU A 27 -25.08 -9.51 -1.55
CA LEU A 27 -25.77 -8.74 -2.58
C LEU A 27 -27.06 -8.03 -2.09
N PRO A 28 -28.01 -8.69 -1.38
CA PRO A 28 -29.22 -8.01 -0.91
C PRO A 28 -28.92 -6.95 0.16
N LEU A 29 -27.89 -7.18 0.99
CA LEU A 29 -27.48 -6.28 2.07
C LEU A 29 -26.83 -4.98 1.56
N GLU A 30 -26.36 -4.95 0.30
CA GLU A 30 -25.77 -3.75 -0.29
C GLU A 30 -26.75 -2.57 -0.29
N ARG A 31 -28.06 -2.83 -0.36
CA ARG A 31 -29.09 -1.78 -0.40
C ARG A 31 -29.10 -0.91 0.86
N THR A 32 -28.78 -1.47 2.02
CA THR A 32 -28.77 -0.79 3.31
C THR A 32 -27.35 -0.52 3.82
N HIS A 33 -26.38 -1.37 3.47
CA HIS A 33 -24.99 -1.29 3.94
C HIS A 33 -23.98 -1.26 2.78
N ALA A 34 -24.26 -0.43 1.76
CA ALA A 34 -23.54 -0.40 0.49
C ALA A 34 -22.02 -0.45 0.60
N ARG A 35 -21.41 0.42 1.41
CA ARG A 35 -19.94 0.49 1.53
C ARG A 35 -19.35 -0.83 2.06
N HIS A 36 -19.90 -1.34 3.16
CA HIS A 36 -19.39 -2.53 3.84
C HIS A 36 -19.54 -3.77 2.96
N MET A 37 -20.71 -3.92 2.31
CA MET A 37 -20.93 -5.04 1.39
C MET A 37 -20.04 -4.94 0.15
N ARG A 38 -19.85 -3.74 -0.40
CA ARG A 38 -18.92 -3.54 -1.51
C ARG A 38 -17.48 -3.86 -1.13
N ILE A 39 -17.03 -3.54 0.09
CA ILE A 39 -15.69 -3.94 0.55
C ILE A 39 -15.56 -5.47 0.47
N LEU A 40 -16.48 -6.21 1.09
CA LEU A 40 -16.46 -7.67 1.08
C LEU A 40 -16.55 -8.26 -0.34
N GLY A 41 -17.47 -7.73 -1.16
CA GLY A 41 -17.69 -8.21 -2.53
C GLY A 41 -16.51 -7.93 -3.45
N TYR A 42 -15.93 -6.73 -3.40
CA TYR A 42 -14.74 -6.42 -4.19
C TYR A 42 -13.49 -7.10 -3.67
N MET A 43 -13.39 -7.41 -2.38
CA MET A 43 -12.33 -8.27 -1.87
C MET A 43 -12.40 -9.66 -2.51
N MET A 44 -13.60 -10.25 -2.66
CA MET A 44 -13.72 -11.52 -3.39
C MET A 44 -13.39 -11.37 -4.89
N ILE A 45 -13.88 -10.32 -5.56
CA ILE A 45 -13.66 -10.10 -7.00
C ILE A 45 -12.18 -9.84 -7.32
N HIS A 46 -11.50 -9.04 -6.48
CA HIS A 46 -10.14 -8.55 -6.73
C HIS A 46 -9.09 -9.16 -5.82
N ALA A 47 -9.39 -10.29 -5.18
CA ALA A 47 -8.44 -11.03 -4.36
C ALA A 47 -7.13 -11.26 -5.14
N PRO A 48 -5.97 -10.96 -4.54
CA PRO A 48 -4.68 -11.15 -5.21
C PRO A 48 -4.29 -12.62 -5.33
N VAL A 49 -4.87 -13.49 -4.48
CA VAL A 49 -4.68 -14.94 -4.46
C VAL A 49 -6.01 -15.67 -4.20
N GLU A 50 -6.13 -16.93 -4.63
CA GLU A 50 -7.38 -17.70 -4.48
C GLU A 50 -7.68 -18.04 -3.01
N GLU A 51 -6.65 -18.32 -2.23
CA GLU A 51 -6.76 -18.62 -0.79
C GLU A 51 -7.36 -17.44 -0.03
N GLY A 52 -6.94 -16.22 -0.37
CA GLY A 52 -7.48 -14.99 0.22
C GLY A 52 -8.93 -14.71 -0.19
N ARG A 53 -9.31 -15.05 -1.43
CA ARG A 53 -10.72 -15.03 -1.85
C ARG A 53 -11.55 -16.01 -1.03
N ALA A 54 -11.06 -17.24 -0.89
CA ALA A 54 -11.72 -18.30 -0.15
C ALA A 54 -11.82 -17.96 1.34
N ASP A 55 -10.82 -17.27 1.90
CA ASP A 55 -10.81 -16.79 3.27
C ASP A 55 -11.94 -15.79 3.53
N VAL A 56 -12.04 -14.75 2.71
CA VAL A 56 -13.13 -13.75 2.79
C VAL A 56 -14.50 -14.42 2.66
N ALA A 57 -14.65 -15.33 1.69
CA ALA A 57 -15.89 -16.07 1.51
C ALA A 57 -16.24 -16.94 2.72
N ARG A 58 -15.24 -17.60 3.32
CA ARG A 58 -15.42 -18.41 4.52
C ARG A 58 -15.89 -17.55 5.69
N SER A 59 -15.24 -16.42 5.96
CA SER A 59 -15.65 -15.50 7.03
C SER A 59 -17.10 -15.03 6.88
N ILE A 60 -17.54 -14.75 5.64
CA ILE A 60 -18.94 -14.37 5.35
C ILE A 60 -19.90 -15.54 5.60
N ASN A 61 -19.53 -16.75 5.19
CA ASN A 61 -20.37 -17.93 5.37
C ASN A 61 -20.48 -18.37 6.83
N GLU A 62 -19.44 -18.14 7.64
CA GLU A 62 -19.40 -18.45 9.07
C GLU A 62 -20.24 -17.50 9.93
N CYS A 63 -20.56 -16.29 9.44
CA CYS A 63 -21.51 -15.41 10.11
C CYS A 63 -22.86 -16.12 10.31
N SER A 64 -23.45 -16.05 11.49
CA SER A 64 -24.77 -16.62 11.78
C SER A 64 -25.91 -15.69 11.37
N THR A 65 -25.67 -14.38 11.35
CA THR A 65 -26.68 -13.35 11.11
C THR A 65 -26.23 -12.35 10.05
N ASP A 66 -27.16 -11.58 9.48
CA ASP A 66 -26.83 -10.49 8.56
C ASP A 66 -26.09 -9.34 9.27
N LEU A 67 -26.37 -9.14 10.56
CA LEU A 67 -25.65 -8.17 11.39
C LEU A 67 -24.16 -8.50 11.47
N GLU A 68 -23.81 -9.77 11.72
CA GLU A 68 -22.41 -10.22 11.75
C GLU A 68 -21.69 -10.01 10.40
N VAL A 69 -22.41 -10.16 9.27
CA VAL A 69 -21.85 -9.87 7.95
C VAL A 69 -21.55 -8.38 7.80
N VAL A 70 -22.44 -7.51 8.31
CA VAL A 70 -22.22 -6.06 8.33
C VAL A 70 -21.02 -5.69 9.21
N GLU A 71 -20.93 -6.25 10.41
CA GLU A 71 -19.80 -6.07 11.33
C GLU A 71 -18.47 -6.52 10.72
N LEU A 72 -18.46 -7.65 9.98
CA LEU A 72 -17.29 -8.09 9.23
C LEU A 72 -16.86 -7.05 8.19
N GLY A 73 -17.81 -6.48 7.44
CA GLY A 73 -17.51 -5.41 6.49
C GLY A 73 -17.01 -4.11 7.16
N GLN A 74 -17.54 -3.77 8.35
CA GLN A 74 -17.05 -2.66 9.16
C GLN A 74 -15.62 -2.90 9.64
N HIS A 75 -15.29 -4.12 10.05
CA HIS A 75 -13.95 -4.50 10.48
C HIS A 75 -12.91 -4.25 9.37
N TYR A 76 -13.19 -4.69 8.14
CA TYR A 76 -12.33 -4.38 6.99
C TYR A 76 -12.26 -2.89 6.67
N PHE A 77 -13.36 -2.14 6.82
CA PHE A 77 -13.34 -0.70 6.66
C PHE A 77 -12.41 -0.01 7.67
N GLN A 78 -12.45 -0.42 8.94
CA GLN A 78 -11.58 0.11 9.99
C GLN A 78 -10.09 -0.15 9.69
N TYR A 79 -9.75 -1.28 9.09
CA TYR A 79 -8.38 -1.52 8.61
C TYR A 79 -7.93 -0.43 7.62
N PHE A 80 -8.74 -0.13 6.60
CA PHE A 80 -8.41 0.92 5.64
C PHE A 80 -8.35 2.31 6.30
N VAL A 81 -9.27 2.64 7.20
CA VAL A 81 -9.18 3.88 8.00
C VAL A 81 -7.81 3.98 8.67
N LYS A 82 -7.35 2.91 9.32
CA LYS A 82 -6.07 2.88 10.01
C LYS A 82 -4.88 3.01 9.07
N TYR A 83 -4.93 2.37 7.91
CA TYR A 83 -3.92 2.50 6.84
C TYR A 83 -3.75 3.99 6.47
N PHE A 84 -4.83 4.66 6.10
CA PHE A 84 -4.77 6.07 5.67
C PHE A 84 -4.44 7.04 6.81
N GLN A 85 -4.92 6.78 8.04
CA GLN A 85 -4.50 7.54 9.22
C GLN A 85 -2.98 7.48 9.43
N THR A 86 -2.39 6.31 9.23
CA THR A 86 -0.96 6.11 9.48
C THR A 86 -0.12 6.80 8.39
N LEU A 87 -0.58 6.76 7.14
CA LEU A 87 0.02 7.54 6.06
C LEU A 87 -0.06 9.05 6.29
N ALA A 88 -1.23 9.56 6.72
CA ALA A 88 -1.41 10.98 7.02
C ALA A 88 -0.51 11.49 8.17
N ASN A 89 -0.09 10.59 9.06
CA ASN A 89 0.78 10.90 10.20
C ASN A 89 2.26 10.58 9.94
N LYS A 90 2.61 10.08 8.75
CA LYS A 90 3.99 9.70 8.38
C LYS A 90 4.86 10.96 8.32
N PRO A 91 5.90 11.10 9.17
CA PRO A 91 6.88 12.16 9.01
C PRO A 91 7.61 11.93 7.69
N THR A 92 7.83 12.98 6.90
CA THR A 92 8.71 12.91 5.72
C THR A 92 10.12 12.56 6.20
N PRO A 93 10.69 11.38 5.89
CA PRO A 93 12.02 11.04 6.37
C PRO A 93 13.04 11.96 5.67
N THR A 94 13.59 12.92 6.41
CA THR A 94 14.71 13.73 5.92
C THR A 94 15.92 12.83 5.80
N PRO A 95 16.55 12.70 4.62
CA PRO A 95 17.77 11.91 4.50
C PRO A 95 18.85 12.48 5.43
N SER A 96 19.54 11.59 6.14
CA SER A 96 20.72 11.93 6.93
C SER A 96 21.80 12.49 6.00
N ASN A 97 22.11 13.78 6.17
CA ASN A 97 23.24 14.47 5.52
C ASN A 97 24.43 14.56 6.50
N HIS A 98 24.69 13.51 7.27
CA HIS A 98 25.80 13.53 8.22
C HIS A 98 27.15 13.60 7.48
N PRO A 99 28.09 14.50 7.86
CA PRO A 99 29.37 14.67 7.17
C PRO A 99 30.24 13.41 7.10
N SER A 100 30.06 12.49 8.05
CA SER A 100 30.77 11.19 8.08
C SER A 100 30.15 10.13 7.16
N ARG A 101 29.09 10.44 6.40
CA ARG A 101 28.48 9.49 5.48
C ARG A 101 29.44 9.23 4.31
N PRO A 102 29.75 7.97 3.97
CA PRO A 102 30.59 7.66 2.81
C PRO A 102 30.00 8.20 1.51
N SER A 103 30.85 8.45 0.51
CA SER A 103 30.41 8.91 -0.81
C SER A 103 29.38 7.95 -1.44
N VAL A 104 28.58 8.43 -2.39
CA VAL A 104 27.65 7.59 -3.17
C VAL A 104 28.41 6.41 -3.78
N ASP A 105 29.55 6.67 -4.40
CA ASP A 105 30.34 5.67 -5.12
C ASP A 105 30.92 4.61 -4.16
N ALA A 106 31.44 5.04 -2.99
CA ALA A 106 31.91 4.09 -1.98
C ALA A 106 30.79 3.22 -1.41
N ARG A 107 29.58 3.77 -1.26
CA ARG A 107 28.39 2.99 -0.84
C ARG A 107 27.97 2.01 -1.93
N ARG A 108 28.03 2.41 -3.21
CA ARG A 108 27.77 1.53 -4.34
C ARG A 108 28.69 0.31 -4.29
N ASP A 109 30.00 0.52 -4.17
CA ASP A 109 30.97 -0.56 -4.16
C ASP A 109 30.76 -1.52 -2.97
N ALA A 110 30.48 -0.98 -1.78
CA ALA A 110 30.18 -1.78 -0.59
C ALA A 110 28.91 -2.63 -0.75
N ILE A 111 27.87 -2.07 -1.36
CA ILE A 111 26.59 -2.76 -1.59
C ILE A 111 26.76 -3.85 -2.65
N LEU A 112 27.48 -3.57 -3.73
CA LEU A 112 27.78 -4.58 -4.76
C LEU A 112 28.63 -5.73 -4.21
N ALA A 113 29.46 -5.48 -3.19
CA ALA A 113 30.20 -6.52 -2.48
C ALA A 113 29.36 -7.34 -1.49
N SER A 114 28.12 -6.90 -1.16
CA SER A 114 27.27 -7.50 -0.11
C SER A 114 25.83 -7.80 -0.54
N ILE A 115 25.60 -8.01 -1.85
CA ILE A 115 24.27 -8.20 -2.50
C ILE A 115 23.33 -9.21 -1.81
N GLN A 116 23.86 -10.18 -1.08
CA GLN A 116 23.07 -11.20 -0.38
C GLN A 116 22.42 -10.72 0.93
N GLN A 117 22.84 -9.59 1.49
CA GLN A 117 22.34 -9.10 2.77
C GLN A 117 21.12 -8.17 2.57
N ALA A 118 20.05 -8.41 3.33
CA ALA A 118 18.91 -7.51 3.33
C ALA A 118 19.28 -6.19 4.05
N PRO A 119 18.82 -5.03 3.55
CA PRO A 119 19.04 -3.75 4.23
C PRO A 119 18.48 -3.77 5.66
N ALA A 120 19.26 -3.29 6.63
CA ALA A 120 18.85 -3.29 8.04
C ALA A 120 17.98 -2.07 8.40
N SER A 121 17.98 -1.03 7.56
CA SER A 121 17.28 0.23 7.82
C SER A 121 16.64 0.82 6.56
N HIS A 122 15.74 1.79 6.77
CA HIS A 122 15.17 2.58 5.66
C HIS A 122 16.26 3.32 4.84
N SER A 123 17.31 3.83 5.50
CA SER A 123 18.37 4.54 4.79
C SER A 123 19.19 3.60 3.91
N GLU A 124 19.50 2.41 4.41
CA GLU A 124 20.18 1.39 3.61
C GLU A 124 19.29 0.88 2.49
N ALA A 125 17.99 0.65 2.76
CA ALA A 125 17.03 0.23 1.73
C ALA A 125 16.96 1.24 0.57
N LYS A 126 17.02 2.55 0.89
CA LYS A 126 17.09 3.60 -0.13
C LYS A 126 18.37 3.49 -0.98
N ASP A 127 19.53 3.30 -0.36
CA ASP A 127 20.81 3.21 -1.07
C ASP A 127 20.85 1.97 -1.98
N TYR A 128 20.38 0.82 -1.48
CA TYR A 128 20.26 -0.42 -2.27
C TYR A 128 19.26 -0.28 -3.43
N ALA A 129 18.09 0.31 -3.20
CA ALA A 129 17.08 0.50 -4.23
C ALA A 129 17.54 1.46 -5.32
N LEU A 130 18.22 2.55 -4.94
CA LEU A 130 18.85 3.47 -5.87
C LEU A 130 19.87 2.76 -6.77
N ILE A 131 20.71 1.88 -6.23
CA ILE A 131 21.67 1.11 -7.05
C ILE A 131 20.95 0.13 -7.97
N ARG A 132 19.97 -0.62 -7.44
CA ARG A 132 19.14 -1.56 -8.21
C ARG A 132 18.50 -0.88 -9.41
N ASP A 133 17.97 0.31 -9.21
CA ASP A 133 17.17 1.05 -10.20
C ASP A 133 18.02 2.01 -11.05
N ASN A 134 19.34 1.85 -11.04
CA ASN A 134 20.30 2.72 -11.73
C ASN A 134 20.06 4.22 -11.45
N TYR A 135 19.79 4.51 -10.18
CA TYR A 135 19.53 5.82 -9.59
C TYR A 135 18.31 6.53 -10.14
N ARG A 136 17.33 5.79 -10.64
CA ARG A 136 16.15 6.34 -11.33
C ARG A 136 14.85 5.97 -10.64
N CYS A 137 13.87 6.85 -10.77
CA CYS A 137 12.48 6.52 -10.54
C CYS A 137 12.04 5.42 -11.51
N LEU A 138 11.54 4.31 -10.98
CA LEU A 138 11.11 3.15 -11.76
C LEU A 138 9.95 3.45 -12.74
N LEU A 139 9.17 4.49 -12.47
CA LEU A 139 8.00 4.84 -13.29
C LEU A 139 8.25 5.96 -14.30
N THR A 140 9.30 6.77 -14.13
CA THR A 140 9.55 7.94 -15.01
C THR A 140 10.93 7.97 -15.64
N GLY A 141 11.86 7.14 -15.14
CA GLY A 141 13.27 7.22 -15.51
C GLY A 141 13.99 8.47 -15.01
N THR A 142 13.34 9.32 -14.20
CA THR A 142 13.94 10.52 -13.58
C THR A 142 15.10 10.11 -12.69
N VAL A 143 16.27 10.71 -12.91
CA VAL A 143 17.48 10.44 -12.13
C VAL A 143 17.40 11.19 -10.80
N ASP A 144 17.82 10.53 -9.71
CA ASP A 144 17.89 11.15 -8.40
C ASP A 144 18.89 12.32 -8.39
N VAL A 145 18.36 13.50 -8.11
CA VAL A 145 19.14 14.75 -8.16
C VAL A 145 20.28 14.76 -7.16
N ARG A 146 20.12 14.15 -5.98
CA ARG A 146 21.18 14.14 -4.95
C ARG A 146 22.31 13.21 -5.35
N VAL A 147 21.97 12.01 -5.82
CA VAL A 147 22.97 11.07 -6.35
C VAL A 147 23.74 11.70 -7.50
N TYR A 148 23.04 12.36 -8.43
CA TYR A 148 23.68 13.06 -9.55
C TYR A 148 24.64 14.16 -9.08
N SER A 149 24.25 14.98 -8.11
CA SER A 149 25.13 16.02 -7.56
C SER A 149 26.37 15.46 -6.85
N ASP A 150 26.24 14.31 -6.18
CA ASP A 150 27.27 13.76 -5.30
C ASP A 150 28.18 12.71 -5.97
N SER A 151 27.86 12.25 -7.18
CA SER A 151 28.60 11.20 -7.92
C SER A 151 29.19 11.75 -9.22
N PRO A 152 30.50 12.09 -9.24
CA PRO A 152 31.21 12.45 -10.48
C PRO A 152 31.13 11.34 -11.55
N GLN A 153 31.13 10.08 -11.12
CA GLN A 153 31.03 8.91 -12.00
C GLN A 153 29.70 8.91 -12.76
N LEU A 154 28.59 9.19 -12.06
CA LEU A 154 27.27 9.29 -12.69
C LEU A 154 27.19 10.50 -13.63
N GLN A 155 27.81 11.63 -13.27
CA GLN A 155 27.87 12.82 -14.14
C GLN A 155 28.61 12.52 -15.44
N GLU A 156 29.77 11.86 -15.36
CA GLU A 156 30.55 11.44 -16.52
C GLU A 156 29.78 10.44 -17.40
N GLN A 157 29.15 9.43 -16.78
CA GLN A 157 28.33 8.44 -17.48
C GLN A 157 27.17 9.08 -18.27
N LEU A 158 26.60 10.18 -17.77
CA LEU A 158 25.46 10.87 -18.39
C LEU A 158 25.88 12.03 -19.32
N ALA A 159 27.16 12.39 -19.36
CA ALA A 159 27.66 13.53 -20.14
C ALA A 159 27.60 13.30 -21.67
N THR A 160 27.55 12.06 -22.13
CA THR A 160 27.63 11.70 -23.55
C THR A 160 26.28 11.70 -24.28
N GLY A 161 25.19 12.12 -23.63
CA GLY A 161 23.84 12.09 -24.20
C GLY A 161 22.95 13.24 -23.71
N PRO A 162 21.66 13.25 -24.11
CA PRO A 162 20.70 14.19 -23.57
C PRO A 162 20.58 14.01 -22.06
N LEU A 163 20.72 15.10 -21.31
CA LEU A 163 20.56 15.06 -19.86
C LEU A 163 19.16 14.52 -19.51
N PRO A 164 19.08 13.43 -18.72
CA PRO A 164 17.80 12.91 -18.27
C PRO A 164 17.14 13.90 -17.29
N PRO A 165 15.80 13.83 -17.12
CA PRO A 165 15.13 14.64 -16.11
C PRO A 165 15.71 14.30 -14.72
N LEU A 166 16.04 15.34 -13.95
CA LEU A 166 16.51 15.24 -12.57
C LEU A 166 15.34 15.52 -11.61
N GLY A 167 15.29 14.81 -10.49
CA GLY A 167 14.27 15.03 -9.48
C GLY A 167 14.56 14.31 -8.17
N THR A 168 13.80 14.64 -7.12
CA THR A 168 13.92 13.95 -5.84
C THR A 168 13.24 12.58 -5.93
N THR A 169 13.99 11.52 -5.61
CA THR A 169 13.42 10.18 -5.46
C THR A 169 13.42 9.71 -4.01
N GLU A 170 12.51 8.79 -3.71
CA GLU A 170 12.22 8.27 -2.39
C GLU A 170 12.15 6.75 -2.41
N CYS A 171 12.48 6.16 -1.27
CA CYS A 171 12.34 4.74 -1.00
C CYS A 171 10.88 4.49 -0.60
N CYS A 172 10.09 4.00 -1.56
CA CYS A 172 8.68 3.71 -1.37
C CYS A 172 8.51 2.23 -0.98
N HIS A 173 7.94 1.98 0.19
CA HIS A 173 7.52 0.66 0.60
C HIS A 173 6.20 0.28 -0.09
N ILE A 174 6.14 -0.89 -0.73
CA ILE A 174 4.89 -1.39 -1.36
C ILE A 174 3.88 -1.74 -0.27
N LEU A 175 4.30 -2.58 0.68
CA LEU A 175 3.60 -2.85 1.93
C LEU A 175 4.11 -1.88 2.99
N PRO A 176 3.24 -1.04 3.59
CA PRO A 176 3.66 0.01 4.49
C PRO A 176 4.58 -0.43 5.63
N GLN A 177 5.57 0.39 5.94
CA GLN A 177 6.58 0.08 6.95
C GLN A 177 5.99 -0.22 8.35
N PHE A 178 4.87 0.41 8.71
CA PHE A 178 4.24 0.21 10.03
C PHE A 178 3.78 -1.23 10.27
N ILE A 179 3.58 -2.02 9.22
CA ILE A 179 3.22 -3.45 9.29
C ILE A 179 4.32 -4.22 10.02
N GLY A 180 5.59 -3.96 9.69
CA GLY A 180 6.76 -4.64 10.29
C GLY A 180 7.12 -4.14 11.70
N GLN A 181 6.65 -2.97 12.12
CA GLN A 181 6.98 -2.37 13.43
C GLN A 181 6.06 -2.83 14.58
N ASN A 182 4.89 -3.40 14.25
CA ASN A 182 3.85 -3.74 15.22
C ASN A 182 4.12 -5.03 16.03
N ILE A 183 5.29 -5.68 15.89
CA ILE A 183 5.59 -6.98 16.50
C ILE A 183 6.42 -6.86 17.81
N SER A 184 6.85 -5.65 18.21
CA SER A 184 7.51 -5.50 19.52
C SER A 184 6.56 -5.87 20.68
N HIS A 185 7.00 -6.80 21.53
CA HIS A 185 6.19 -7.58 22.47
C HIS A 185 5.47 -6.83 23.61
N HIS A 186 5.38 -5.50 23.62
CA HIS A 186 4.87 -4.73 24.75
C HIS A 186 3.88 -3.62 24.35
N SER A 187 2.75 -3.57 25.08
CA SER A 187 1.63 -2.61 25.06
C SER A 187 0.49 -2.87 24.06
N GLY A 188 -0.68 -2.25 24.31
CA GLY A 188 -2.00 -2.45 23.67
C GLY A 188 -2.11 -2.28 22.14
N ARG A 189 -0.99 -2.39 21.42
CA ARG A 189 -0.86 -2.42 19.96
C ARG A 189 -1.16 -3.80 19.33
N ARG A 190 -1.42 -4.84 20.15
CA ARG A 190 -1.70 -6.22 19.68
C ARG A 190 -2.95 -6.34 18.79
N ASN A 191 -4.06 -5.70 19.14
CA ASN A 191 -5.30 -5.78 18.33
C ASN A 191 -5.14 -5.09 16.97
N ASN A 192 -4.33 -4.03 16.89
CA ASN A 192 -4.07 -3.30 15.65
C ASN A 192 -3.13 -4.05 14.70
N ALA A 193 -2.19 -4.83 15.23
CA ALA A 193 -1.34 -5.70 14.43
C ALA A 193 -2.16 -6.82 13.78
N ALA A 194 -3.06 -7.45 14.54
CA ALA A 194 -3.87 -8.58 14.09
C ALA A 194 -4.71 -8.24 12.84
N ASN A 195 -5.43 -7.12 12.84
CA ASN A 195 -6.29 -6.72 11.71
C ASN A 195 -5.48 -6.45 10.42
N VAL A 196 -4.28 -5.88 10.58
CA VAL A 196 -3.37 -5.62 9.46
C VAL A 196 -2.81 -6.92 8.90
N TRP A 197 -2.51 -7.88 9.76
CA TRP A 197 -2.05 -9.20 9.36
C TRP A 197 -3.13 -10.02 8.65
N THR A 198 -4.41 -9.88 9.02
CA THR A 198 -5.51 -10.50 8.27
C THR A 198 -5.46 -10.11 6.79
N VAL A 199 -5.19 -8.85 6.48
CA VAL A 199 -5.10 -8.40 5.09
C VAL A 199 -3.81 -8.85 4.40
N VAL A 200 -2.67 -8.82 5.08
CA VAL A 200 -1.38 -9.19 4.46
C VAL A 200 -1.24 -10.71 4.29
N GLN A 201 -1.51 -11.49 5.34
CA GLN A 201 -1.36 -12.94 5.33
C GLN A 201 -2.58 -13.63 4.73
N ALA A 202 -3.76 -13.44 5.31
CA ALA A 202 -4.93 -14.23 4.92
C ALA A 202 -5.44 -13.81 3.55
N TYR A 203 -5.61 -12.50 3.32
CA TYR A 203 -6.08 -11.99 2.04
C TYR A 203 -4.97 -11.89 0.97
N GLY A 204 -3.77 -11.48 1.37
CA GLY A 204 -2.63 -11.27 0.46
C GLY A 204 -1.79 -12.52 0.17
N GLY A 205 -1.90 -13.57 0.99
CA GLY A 205 -1.08 -14.77 0.87
C GLY A 205 0.39 -14.54 1.22
N ILE A 206 0.73 -13.47 1.95
CA ILE A 206 2.12 -13.07 2.23
C ILE A 206 2.50 -13.50 3.65
N PRO A 207 3.43 -14.44 3.82
CA PRO A 207 3.86 -14.92 5.13
C PRO A 207 4.50 -13.82 5.98
N SER A 208 4.23 -13.82 7.30
CA SER A 208 4.76 -12.80 8.22
C SER A 208 6.28 -12.72 8.22
N GLU A 209 6.96 -13.85 8.01
CA GLU A 209 8.41 -13.93 8.09
C GLU A 209 9.08 -13.07 7.00
N GLN A 210 8.38 -12.82 5.89
CA GLN A 210 8.90 -12.01 4.78
C GLN A 210 8.88 -10.51 5.06
N VAL A 211 8.03 -10.04 6.00
CA VAL A 211 7.75 -8.62 6.23
C VAL A 211 7.89 -8.18 7.69
N ASN A 212 8.27 -9.09 8.59
CA ASN A 212 8.57 -8.79 9.98
C ASN A 212 10.00 -8.23 10.16
N GLY A 213 10.17 -7.27 11.07
CA GLY A 213 11.49 -6.74 11.44
C GLY A 213 12.27 -6.22 10.22
N PRO A 214 13.54 -6.62 10.03
CA PRO A 214 14.33 -6.23 8.86
C PRO A 214 13.72 -6.64 7.51
N GLY A 215 12.85 -7.66 7.47
CA GLY A 215 12.19 -8.12 6.24
C GLY A 215 11.37 -7.02 5.55
N ILE A 216 10.82 -6.07 6.31
CA ILE A 216 10.08 -4.93 5.76
C ILE A 216 10.94 -4.03 4.86
N HIS A 217 12.27 -4.05 5.04
CA HIS A 217 13.25 -3.27 4.29
C HIS A 217 13.85 -4.04 3.10
N HIS A 218 13.45 -5.30 2.89
CA HIS A 218 13.91 -6.07 1.74
C HIS A 218 13.48 -5.39 0.44
N LEU A 219 14.38 -5.34 -0.55
CA LEU A 219 14.14 -4.70 -1.86
C LEU A 219 12.90 -5.22 -2.62
N ARG A 220 12.44 -6.44 -2.33
CA ARG A 220 11.18 -7.01 -2.82
C ARG A 220 9.98 -6.15 -2.44
N ASN A 221 10.07 -5.42 -1.32
CA ASN A 221 9.08 -4.49 -0.82
C ASN A 221 9.37 -3.01 -1.16
N ILE A 222 10.37 -2.70 -1.99
CA ILE A 222 10.82 -1.32 -2.23
C ILE A 222 10.72 -0.94 -3.71
N LEU A 223 10.13 0.23 -3.97
CA LEU A 223 10.18 0.96 -5.24
C LEU A 223 10.99 2.25 -5.06
N THR A 224 11.86 2.58 -6.02
CA THR A 224 12.39 3.95 -6.13
C THR A 224 11.38 4.79 -6.92
N LEU A 225 10.72 5.74 -6.27
CA LEU A 225 9.71 6.60 -6.89
C LEU A 225 10.06 8.07 -6.72
N ARG A 226 9.71 8.92 -7.68
CA ARG A 226 9.73 10.37 -7.51
C ARG A 226 8.74 10.77 -6.41
N SER A 227 9.05 11.78 -5.60
CA SER A 227 8.28 12.12 -4.38
C SER A 227 6.77 12.31 -4.60
N ASP A 228 6.36 12.95 -5.69
CA ASP A 228 4.95 13.14 -6.05
C ASP A 228 4.25 11.83 -6.45
N ILE A 229 4.96 10.94 -7.15
CA ILE A 229 4.48 9.62 -7.56
C ILE A 229 4.38 8.69 -6.35
N HIS A 230 5.37 8.73 -5.44
CA HIS A 230 5.30 8.03 -4.16
C HIS A 230 4.05 8.43 -3.37
N ASN A 231 3.74 9.74 -3.32
CA ASN A 231 2.56 10.23 -2.61
C ASN A 231 1.25 9.64 -3.19
N VAL A 232 1.08 9.62 -4.52
CA VAL A 232 -0.13 9.02 -5.12
C VAL A 232 -0.14 7.50 -5.04
N PHE A 233 1.02 6.85 -4.97
CA PHE A 233 1.13 5.41 -4.72
C PHE A 233 0.67 5.06 -3.30
N ASP A 234 1.20 5.74 -2.28
CA ASP A 234 0.80 5.59 -0.86
C ASP A 234 -0.71 5.83 -0.70
N GLN A 235 -1.28 6.82 -1.40
CA GLN A 235 -2.73 7.10 -1.37
C GLN A 235 -3.60 6.08 -2.14
N LEU A 236 -3.02 4.98 -2.64
CA LEU A 236 -3.68 4.00 -3.49
C LEU A 236 -4.31 4.59 -4.76
N LEU A 237 -3.86 5.77 -5.22
CA LEU A 237 -4.34 6.43 -6.44
C LEU A 237 -3.64 5.92 -7.70
N LEU A 238 -2.51 5.24 -7.53
CA LEU A 238 -1.73 4.58 -8.56
C LEU A 238 -1.39 3.15 -8.11
N TRP A 239 -1.52 2.18 -9.02
CA TRP A 239 -1.13 0.79 -8.79
C TRP A 239 -0.64 0.13 -10.08
N LEU A 240 -0.06 -1.06 -9.94
CA LEU A 240 0.58 -1.80 -11.03
C LEU A 240 -0.14 -3.13 -11.23
N ASP A 241 -0.70 -3.35 -12.43
CA ASP A 241 -1.32 -4.63 -12.79
C ASP A 241 -0.34 -5.46 -13.62
N PRO A 242 -0.13 -6.75 -13.30
CA PRO A 242 0.75 -7.59 -14.10
C PRO A 242 0.27 -7.68 -15.55
N VAL A 243 1.22 -7.69 -16.49
CA VAL A 243 0.96 -8.03 -17.88
C VAL A 243 1.04 -9.54 -18.02
N GLU A 244 -0.03 -10.16 -18.51
CA GLU A 244 -0.10 -11.61 -18.68
C GLU A 244 1.03 -12.12 -19.57
N GLY A 245 1.70 -13.19 -19.13
CA GLY A 245 2.82 -13.80 -19.84
C GLY A 245 4.14 -13.00 -19.81
N GLN A 246 4.20 -11.84 -19.14
CA GLN A 246 5.40 -11.00 -19.08
C GLN A 246 5.85 -10.80 -17.63
N ALA A 247 6.95 -11.47 -17.27
CA ALA A 247 7.53 -11.37 -15.93
C ALA A 247 8.03 -9.94 -15.65
N ASN A 248 7.75 -9.44 -14.44
CA ASN A 248 8.15 -8.10 -13.99
C ASN A 248 7.68 -6.94 -14.89
N THR A 249 6.62 -7.15 -15.68
CA THR A 249 6.03 -6.12 -16.53
C THR A 249 4.62 -5.79 -16.07
N TYR A 250 4.30 -4.51 -15.98
CA TYR A 250 3.08 -4.03 -15.37
C TYR A 250 2.42 -2.91 -16.16
N ASN A 251 1.10 -2.96 -16.29
CA ASN A 251 0.29 -1.83 -16.67
C ASN A 251 0.22 -0.84 -15.51
N VAL A 252 0.54 0.43 -15.76
CA VAL A 252 0.38 1.50 -14.78
C VAL A 252 -1.07 1.95 -14.78
N ARG A 253 -1.77 1.68 -13.66
CA ARG A 253 -3.17 2.05 -13.47
C ARG A 253 -3.30 3.23 -12.52
N ARG A 254 -4.38 4.00 -12.69
CA ARG A 254 -4.65 5.21 -11.92
C ARG A 254 -6.13 5.32 -11.58
N LYS A 255 -6.45 5.87 -10.40
CA LYS A 255 -7.84 6.16 -9.99
C LYS A 255 -8.51 7.14 -10.94
N PHE A 256 -7.79 8.20 -11.34
CA PHE A 256 -8.26 9.23 -12.25
C PHE A 256 -7.46 9.17 -13.55
N PRO A 257 -8.09 9.03 -14.73
CA PRO A 257 -7.39 9.12 -16.02
C PRO A 257 -6.69 10.47 -16.20
N THR A 258 -7.23 11.53 -15.58
CA THR A 258 -6.68 12.89 -15.59
C THR A 258 -5.51 13.09 -14.62
N LEU A 259 -5.21 12.11 -13.75
CA LEU A 259 -3.96 12.12 -12.97
C LEU A 259 -2.82 11.85 -13.97
N CYS A 260 -2.45 12.89 -14.70
CA CYS A 260 -1.56 12.83 -15.83
C CYS A 260 -0.14 13.12 -15.37
N TYR A 261 0.67 12.07 -15.34
CA TYR A 261 2.12 12.19 -15.46
C TYR A 261 2.45 11.77 -16.89
N PRO A 262 2.59 12.72 -17.84
CA PRO A 262 2.90 12.40 -19.25
C PRO A 262 4.15 11.52 -19.40
N GLU A 263 5.10 11.68 -18.50
CA GLU A 263 6.36 10.93 -18.44
C GLU A 263 6.23 9.52 -17.87
N VAL A 264 5.10 9.16 -17.25
CA VAL A 264 4.87 7.80 -16.77
C VAL A 264 4.24 6.99 -17.91
N PRO A 265 4.95 5.99 -18.45
CA PRO A 265 4.44 5.20 -19.56
C PRO A 265 3.27 4.32 -19.10
N PRO A 266 2.40 3.88 -20.03
CA PRO A 266 1.28 3.01 -19.70
C PRO A 266 1.72 1.62 -19.22
N ILE A 267 2.92 1.19 -19.61
CA ILE A 267 3.52 -0.11 -19.24
C ILE A 267 4.95 0.14 -18.77
N VAL A 268 5.36 -0.51 -17.68
CA VAL A 268 6.72 -0.49 -17.13
C VAL A 268 7.24 -1.91 -16.94
N SER A 269 8.56 -2.10 -17.06
CA SER A 269 9.24 -3.37 -16.78
C SER A 269 10.37 -3.16 -15.80
N PHE A 270 10.48 -4.03 -14.79
CA PHE A 270 11.57 -3.99 -13.82
C PHE A 270 12.65 -5.00 -14.22
N SER A 271 13.86 -4.49 -14.49
CA SER A 271 14.98 -5.33 -14.92
C SER A 271 15.76 -5.91 -13.73
N PRO A 272 16.13 -7.20 -13.76
CA PRO A 272 16.99 -7.82 -12.77
C PRO A 272 18.50 -7.60 -13.01
N ASP A 273 18.88 -6.82 -14.03
CA ASP A 273 20.28 -6.70 -14.51
C ASP A 273 21.30 -6.24 -13.45
N SER A 274 20.85 -5.61 -12.37
CA SER A 274 21.71 -5.18 -11.26
C SER A 274 22.16 -6.32 -10.34
N GLY A 275 21.62 -7.53 -10.49
CA GLY A 275 21.83 -8.65 -9.57
C GLY A 275 21.09 -8.49 -8.23
N LEU A 276 20.42 -7.36 -8.01
CA LEU A 276 19.59 -7.08 -6.85
C LEU A 276 18.13 -7.46 -7.16
N PRO A 277 17.38 -7.98 -6.16
CA PRO A 277 16.01 -8.45 -6.40
C PRO A 277 15.06 -7.31 -6.77
N THR A 278 14.26 -7.55 -7.80
CA THR A 278 13.19 -6.65 -8.24
C THR A 278 12.04 -6.60 -7.22
N PRO A 279 11.17 -5.58 -7.29
CA PRO A 279 9.90 -5.56 -6.57
C PRO A 279 9.11 -6.85 -6.74
N ASP A 280 8.49 -7.34 -5.66
CA ASP A 280 7.75 -8.59 -5.66
C ASP A 280 6.37 -8.43 -6.32
N PRO A 281 6.05 -9.25 -7.35
CA PRO A 281 4.73 -9.24 -7.95
C PRO A 281 3.58 -9.46 -6.96
N GLN A 282 3.77 -10.26 -5.91
CA GLN A 282 2.73 -10.55 -4.91
C GLN A 282 2.40 -9.31 -4.09
N TYR A 283 3.41 -8.52 -3.72
CA TYR A 283 3.20 -7.30 -2.94
C TYR A 283 2.50 -6.24 -3.78
N LEU A 284 2.87 -6.14 -5.06
CA LEU A 284 2.20 -5.25 -6.02
C LEU A 284 0.75 -5.68 -6.28
N ALA A 285 0.49 -6.99 -6.36
CA ALA A 285 -0.86 -7.52 -6.51
C ALA A 285 -1.74 -7.20 -5.30
N LEU A 286 -1.23 -7.35 -4.08
CA LEU A 286 -1.95 -6.96 -2.87
C LEU A 286 -2.23 -5.45 -2.83
N HIS A 287 -1.24 -4.61 -3.17
CA HIS A 287 -1.43 -3.16 -3.27
C HIS A 287 -2.53 -2.81 -4.28
N ALA A 288 -2.50 -3.41 -5.48
CA ALA A 288 -3.48 -3.20 -6.52
C ALA A 288 -4.89 -3.68 -6.11
N ALA A 289 -4.99 -4.81 -5.40
CA ALA A 289 -6.23 -5.30 -4.83
C ALA A 289 -6.81 -4.30 -3.82
N CYS A 290 -6.00 -3.83 -2.87
CA CYS A 290 -6.39 -2.82 -1.89
C CYS A 290 -6.87 -1.52 -2.58
N ALA A 291 -6.14 -1.05 -3.59
CA ALA A 291 -6.52 0.13 -4.37
C ALA A 291 -7.88 -0.04 -5.05
N ARG A 292 -8.12 -1.18 -5.70
CA ARG A 292 -9.42 -1.47 -6.30
C ARG A 292 -10.55 -1.52 -5.28
N VAL A 293 -10.36 -2.29 -4.20
CA VAL A 293 -11.38 -2.46 -3.15
C VAL A 293 -11.77 -1.12 -2.54
N VAL A 294 -10.79 -0.30 -2.13
CA VAL A 294 -11.08 0.94 -1.43
C VAL A 294 -11.81 1.96 -2.32
N HIS A 295 -11.48 1.98 -3.62
CA HIS A 295 -12.06 2.92 -4.57
C HIS A 295 -13.43 2.47 -5.09
N LEU A 296 -13.57 1.20 -5.46
CA LEU A 296 -14.84 0.67 -5.99
C LEU A 296 -15.91 0.60 -4.89
N SER A 297 -15.53 0.40 -3.63
CA SER A 297 -16.47 0.44 -2.51
C SER A 297 -16.92 1.84 -2.09
N GLY A 298 -16.20 2.89 -2.52
CA GLY A 298 -16.38 4.25 -2.00
C GLY A 298 -15.85 4.45 -0.58
N ALA A 299 -15.00 3.53 -0.10
CA ALA A 299 -14.35 3.67 1.21
C ALA A 299 -13.33 4.81 1.21
N ALA A 300 -12.62 5.04 0.10
CA ALA A 300 -11.58 6.07 0.01
C ALA A 300 -12.16 7.47 0.28
N GLU A 301 -13.26 7.83 -0.37
CA GLU A 301 -13.93 9.12 -0.20
C GLU A 301 -14.47 9.29 1.23
N ALA A 302 -14.97 8.21 1.84
CA ALA A 302 -15.44 8.24 3.22
C ALA A 302 -14.31 8.45 4.23
N ILE A 303 -13.18 7.75 4.04
CA ILE A 303 -11.99 7.88 4.89
C ILE A 303 -11.41 9.28 4.77
N ASP A 304 -11.28 9.81 3.56
CA ASP A 304 -10.77 11.17 3.34
C ASP A 304 -11.67 12.23 4.00
N SER A 305 -13.00 12.08 3.93
CA SER A 305 -13.92 12.95 4.65
C SER A 305 -13.72 12.87 6.17
N TYR A 306 -13.59 11.65 6.71
CA TYR A 306 -13.34 11.41 8.13
C TYR A 306 -12.03 12.06 8.60
N LEU A 307 -10.93 11.85 7.88
CA LEU A 307 -9.61 12.42 8.22
C LEU A 307 -9.61 13.94 8.19
N ARG A 308 -10.23 14.55 7.18
CA ARG A 308 -10.37 16.02 7.09
C ARG A 308 -11.17 16.59 8.25
N ASN A 309 -12.25 15.91 8.65
CA ASN A 309 -13.06 16.33 9.80
C ASN A 309 -12.30 16.22 11.12
N ALA A 310 -11.52 15.15 11.32
CA ALA A 310 -10.67 14.99 12.49
C ALA A 310 -9.60 16.10 12.59
N GLN A 311 -8.97 16.46 11.46
CA GLN A 311 -8.01 17.57 11.39
C GLN A 311 -8.67 18.91 11.71
N ARG A 312 -9.85 19.21 11.14
CA ARG A 312 -10.60 20.44 11.44
C ARG A 312 -10.96 20.56 12.92
N LYS A 313 -11.42 19.47 13.55
CA LYS A 313 -11.74 19.46 14.99
C LYS A 313 -10.49 19.71 15.84
N LYS A 314 -9.33 19.17 15.47
CA LYS A 314 -8.05 19.43 16.14
C LYS A 314 -7.59 20.89 16.03
N VAL A 315 -7.92 21.58 14.93
CA VAL A 315 -7.62 23.01 14.75
C VAL A 315 -8.60 23.89 15.54
N LEU A 316 -9.86 23.46 15.67
CA LEU A 316 -10.86 24.13 16.51
C LEU A 316 -10.66 23.87 18.01
N SER A 317 -9.93 22.83 18.39
CA SER A 317 -9.63 22.45 19.78
C SER A 317 -8.39 23.14 20.36
N HIS A 318 -7.92 24.25 19.78
CA HIS A 318 -6.84 25.02 20.40
C HIS A 318 -7.25 25.65 21.76
N ASP A 319 -8.54 25.53 22.14
CA ASP A 319 -9.10 25.89 23.45
C ASP A 319 -9.74 24.70 24.22
N ALA A 320 -9.48 23.44 23.87
CA ALA A 320 -10.18 22.31 24.52
C ALA A 320 -9.31 21.47 25.48
N LEU A 321 -9.88 21.18 26.65
CA LEU A 321 -9.29 20.52 27.81
C LEU A 321 -9.14 18.99 27.63
N PRO A 322 -8.33 18.30 28.48
CA PRO A 322 -7.94 16.88 28.34
C PRO A 322 -9.05 15.81 28.28
N ALA A 323 -10.32 16.18 28.40
CA ALA A 323 -11.46 15.25 28.35
C ALA A 323 -11.86 14.81 26.92
N ASP A 324 -11.34 15.47 25.88
CA ASP A 324 -11.77 15.23 24.49
C ASP A 324 -11.09 14.02 23.83
N ILE A 325 -10.03 13.47 24.43
CA ILE A 325 -9.34 12.28 23.91
C ILE A 325 -10.14 11.00 24.20
N GLU A 326 -10.85 10.94 25.33
CA GLU A 326 -11.74 9.80 25.65
C GLU A 326 -13.00 9.77 24.77
N LEU A 327 -13.43 10.91 24.22
CA LEU A 327 -14.57 10.98 23.30
C LEU A 327 -14.27 10.36 21.91
N LEU A 328 -12.99 10.23 21.54
CA LEU A 328 -12.58 9.65 20.26
C LEU A 328 -12.79 8.11 20.24
N ASP A 329 -12.56 7.44 21.37
CA ASP A 329 -12.86 6.01 21.55
C ASP A 329 -14.36 5.76 21.74
N VAL A 330 -15.09 6.72 22.33
CA VAL A 330 -16.55 6.70 22.43
C VAL A 330 -17.22 6.89 21.06
N LEU A 331 -16.67 7.73 20.17
CA LEU A 331 -17.21 7.90 18.81
C LEU A 331 -16.90 6.72 17.88
N LEU A 332 -15.85 5.94 18.16
CA LEU A 332 -15.56 4.68 17.48
C LEU A 332 -16.45 3.51 17.97
N SER A 333 -17.07 3.65 19.14
CA SER A 333 -18.01 2.66 19.70
C SER A 333 -19.49 3.07 19.57
N ALA A 334 -19.80 4.36 19.34
CA ALA A 334 -21.16 4.88 19.31
C ALA A 334 -21.90 4.74 17.96
N GLU A 335 -21.26 4.30 16.87
CA GLU A 335 -22.00 3.87 15.66
C GLU A 335 -22.48 2.40 15.74
N ALA A 336 -22.10 1.65 16.78
CA ALA A 336 -22.57 0.29 17.03
C ALA A 336 -23.85 0.20 17.87
N ILE A 337 -24.41 1.33 18.32
CA ILE A 337 -25.69 1.36 19.05
C ILE A 337 -26.48 2.55 18.52
N MET A 338 -27.27 2.33 17.48
CA MET A 338 -28.57 2.99 17.23
C MET A 338 -29.06 2.66 15.81
N THR A 339 -29.80 1.55 15.67
CA THR A 339 -31.13 1.52 15.04
C THR A 339 -31.75 0.13 15.26
N VAL A 340 -32.53 0.06 16.35
CA VAL A 340 -33.57 -0.91 16.77
C VAL A 340 -33.40 -2.38 16.41
#